data_AF-A0A127SQC7-F1
#
_entry.id   AF-A0A127SQC7-F1
#
_cell.length_a   1.000
_cell.length_b   1.000
_cell.length_c   1.000
_cell.angle_alpha   90.00
_cell.angle_beta   90.00
_cell.angle_gamma   90.00
#
_symmetry.space_group_name_H-M   'P 1'
#
loop_
_entity.id
_entity.type
_entity.pdbx_description
1 polymer ?
#
loop_
_entity_poly.entity_id
_entity_poly.type
_entity_poly.pdbx_seq_one_letter_code
_entity_poly.pdbx_strand_id
1 'polypeptide(L)'
;DLYRTAKAHNYEAADGIVRDLKQNKLRKRTELLFEDQGGDVQRLILEGLHHLQIGAAYRLYLQKVTVDLTSVPEALLPGRTMLGYEMLDA
;
A
#
# COMPACT_ATOMS: atom_id res chain seq x y z
N ASP A 1 14.83 -9.05 3.90
CA ASP A 1 14.57 -9.96 5.04
C ASP A 1 13.15 -9.71 5.57
N LEU A 2 12.11 -10.04 4.78
CA LEU A 2 10.70 -9.70 5.09
C LEU A 2 10.24 -10.31 6.42
N TYR A 3 10.64 -11.56 6.68
CA TYR A 3 10.30 -12.28 7.91
C TYR A 3 10.81 -11.57 9.16
N ARG A 4 12.02 -10.99 9.12
CA ARG A 4 12.56 -10.23 10.26
C ARG A 4 11.81 -8.93 10.51
N THR A 5 11.43 -8.20 9.45
CA THR A 5 10.63 -6.96 9.56
C THR A 5 9.25 -7.23 10.14
N ALA A 6 8.57 -8.27 9.68
CA ALA A 6 7.27 -8.68 10.20
C ALA A 6 7.38 -9.12 11.67
N LYS A 7 8.37 -9.96 12.01
CA LYS A 7 8.60 -10.44 13.38
C LYS A 7 8.94 -9.32 14.37
N ALA A 8 9.67 -8.31 13.92
CA ALA A 8 10.02 -7.13 14.72
C ALA A 8 8.88 -6.10 14.85
N HIS A 9 7.67 -6.37 14.31
CA HIS A 9 6.55 -5.43 14.26
C HIS A 9 6.93 -4.06 13.64
N ASN A 10 7.92 -4.07 12.75
CA ASN A 10 8.43 -2.85 12.12
C ASN A 10 7.73 -2.57 10.80
N TYR A 11 6.40 -2.49 10.87
CA TYR A 11 5.50 -2.21 9.75
C TYR A 11 4.39 -1.24 10.18
N GLU A 12 3.73 -0.66 9.19
CA GLU A 12 2.48 0.10 9.34
C GLU A 12 1.34 -0.75 8.78
N ALA A 13 0.20 -0.73 9.47
CA ALA A 13 -1.04 -1.30 8.96
C ALA A 13 -1.92 -0.16 8.41
N ALA A 14 -2.47 -0.35 7.21
CA ALA A 14 -3.40 0.58 6.60
C ALA A 14 -4.69 -0.16 6.23
N ASP A 15 -5.79 0.24 6.85
CA ASP A 15 -7.12 -0.32 6.60
C ASP A 15 -7.89 0.60 5.64
N GLY A 16 -8.59 0.03 4.67
CA GLY A 16 -9.31 0.82 3.68
C GLY A 16 -9.85 0.04 2.50
N ILE A 17 -10.48 0.75 1.58
CA ILE A 17 -11.12 0.23 0.37
C ILE A 17 -10.26 0.57 -0.84
N VAL A 18 -10.04 -0.42 -1.70
CA VAL A 18 -9.38 -0.21 -3.00
C VAL A 18 -10.34 0.51 -3.95
N ARG A 19 -10.04 1.74 -4.33
CA ARG A 19 -10.85 2.55 -5.25
C ARG A 19 -10.39 2.45 -6.71
N ASP A 20 -9.09 2.31 -6.93
CA ASP A 20 -8.50 2.10 -8.27
C ASP A 20 -7.21 1.29 -8.15
N LEU A 21 -6.87 0.54 -9.20
CA LEU A 21 -5.68 -0.30 -9.27
C LEU A 21 -5.08 -0.26 -10.67
N LYS A 22 -3.86 0.27 -10.79
CA LYS A 22 -3.11 0.34 -12.04
C LYS A 22 -1.78 -0.38 -11.92
N GLN A 23 -1.51 -1.30 -12.84
CA GLN A 23 -0.27 -2.07 -12.84
C GLN A 23 0.69 -1.59 -13.95
N ASN A 24 1.90 -1.22 -13.55
CA ASN A 24 3.00 -0.97 -14.48
C ASN A 24 3.88 -2.23 -14.59
N LYS A 25 3.62 -3.05 -15.60
CA LYS A 25 4.33 -4.32 -15.82
C LYS A 25 5.82 -4.13 -16.13
N LEU A 26 6.20 -3.03 -16.78
CA LEU A 26 7.59 -2.72 -17.13
C LEU A 26 8.44 -2.43 -15.88
N ARG A 27 7.89 -1.64 -14.96
CA ARG A 27 8.56 -1.30 -13.69
C ARG A 27 8.27 -2.29 -12.56
N LYS A 28 7.40 -3.29 -12.80
CA LYS A 28 6.87 -4.21 -11.78
C LYS A 28 6.34 -3.46 -10.57
N ARG A 29 5.45 -2.49 -10.79
CA ARG A 29 4.84 -1.68 -9.74
C ARG A 29 3.33 -1.67 -9.85
N THR A 30 2.68 -1.49 -8.71
CA THR A 30 1.23 -1.33 -8.60
C THR A 30 0.94 0.03 -8.00
N GLU A 31 0.17 0.83 -8.71
CA GLU A 31 -0.39 2.07 -8.21
C GLU A 31 -1.81 1.77 -7.70
N LEU A 32 -2.07 2.17 -6.46
CA LEU A 32 -3.28 1.88 -5.73
C LEU A 32 -3.89 3.20 -5.23
N LEU A 33 -5.16 3.42 -5.52
CA LEU A 33 -5.95 4.46 -4.86
C LEU A 33 -6.70 3.79 -3.70
N PHE A 34 -6.39 4.17 -2.47
CA PHE A 34 -6.86 3.52 -1.25
C PHE A 34 -7.59 4.54 -0.38
N GLU A 35 -8.86 4.28 -0.07
CA GLU A 35 -9.67 5.13 0.79
C GLU A 35 -9.71 4.55 2.19
N ASP A 36 -9.30 5.33 3.19
CA ASP A 36 -9.34 4.89 4.57
C ASP A 36 -10.76 4.96 5.17
N GLN A 37 -10.90 4.60 6.45
CA GLN A 37 -12.19 4.62 7.15
C GLN A 37 -12.73 6.04 7.39
N GLY A 38 -11.88 7.07 7.33
CA GLY A 38 -12.27 8.47 7.44
C GLY A 38 -12.80 9.05 6.12
N GLY A 39 -12.68 8.30 5.02
CA GLY A 39 -13.01 8.75 3.68
C GLY A 39 -11.86 9.49 2.98
N ASP A 40 -10.68 9.53 3.60
CA ASP A 40 -9.50 10.15 2.98
C ASP A 40 -8.90 9.20 1.95
N VAL A 41 -8.73 9.72 0.74
CA VAL A 41 -8.22 8.96 -0.40
C VAL A 41 -6.73 9.23 -0.57
N GLN A 42 -5.92 8.17 -0.47
CA GLN A 42 -4.48 8.23 -0.66
C GLN A 42 -4.03 7.39 -1.85
N ARG A 43 -3.02 7.88 -2.58
CA ARG A 43 -2.35 7.11 -3.62
C ARG A 43 -1.11 6.43 -3.05
N LEU A 44 -1.05 5.12 -3.22
CA LEU A 44 0.07 4.28 -2.82
C LEU A 44 0.76 3.71 -4.06
N ILE A 45 2.07 3.93 -4.16
CA ILE A 45 2.90 3.22 -5.13
C ILE A 45 3.49 2.02 -4.40
N LEU A 46 3.17 0.81 -4.84
CA LEU A 46 3.65 -0.44 -4.28
C LEU A 46 4.68 -1.08 -5.20
N GLU A 47 5.80 -1.53 -4.65
CA GLU A 47 6.77 -2.36 -5.37
C GLU A 47 6.17 -3.76 -5.56
N GLY A 48 6.26 -4.31 -6.78
CA GLY A 48 5.64 -5.57 -7.17
C GLY A 48 4.30 -5.41 -7.91
N LEU A 49 3.84 -6.51 -8.51
CA LEU A 49 2.52 -6.63 -9.11
C LEU A 49 1.59 -7.30 -8.10
N HIS A 50 0.61 -6.55 -7.61
CA HIS A 50 -0.31 -7.01 -6.57
C HIS A 50 -1.71 -7.20 -7.15
N HIS A 51 -2.37 -8.27 -6.73
CA HIS A 51 -3.70 -8.65 -7.17
C HIS A 51 -4.71 -8.31 -6.08
N LEU A 52 -5.12 -7.05 -6.03
CA LEU A 52 -6.17 -6.55 -5.13
C LEU A 52 -7.46 -6.34 -5.93
N GLN A 53 -8.62 -6.51 -5.29
CA GLN A 53 -9.91 -6.29 -5.93
C GLN A 53 -10.41 -4.87 -5.69
N ILE A 54 -10.78 -4.16 -6.77
CA ILE A 54 -11.44 -2.86 -6.67
C ILE A 54 -12.79 -3.01 -5.97
N GLY A 55 -13.06 -2.15 -5.00
CA GLY A 55 -14.26 -2.14 -4.16
C GLY A 55 -14.17 -3.03 -2.92
N ALA A 56 -13.15 -3.86 -2.78
CA ALA A 56 -12.96 -4.68 -1.57
C ALA A 56 -12.17 -3.91 -0.51
N ALA A 57 -12.49 -4.21 0.76
CA ALA A 57 -11.77 -3.69 1.91
C ALA A 57 -10.58 -4.60 2.24
N TYR A 58 -9.46 -3.99 2.60
CA TYR A 58 -8.23 -4.69 2.96
C TYR A 58 -7.56 -4.05 4.16
N ARG A 59 -6.79 -4.85 4.89
CA ARG A 59 -5.71 -4.41 5.78
C ARG A 59 -4.39 -4.67 5.08
N LEU A 60 -3.65 -3.62 4.74
CA LEU A 60 -2.35 -3.69 4.10
C LEU A 60 -1.24 -3.58 5.14
N TYR A 61 -0.27 -4.48 5.08
CA TYR A 61 0.92 -4.44 5.92
C TYR A 61 2.08 -3.85 5.11
N LEU A 62 2.42 -2.59 5.38
CA LEU A 62 3.42 -1.84 4.63
C LEU A 62 4.69 -1.68 5.45
N GLN A 63 5.86 -1.76 4.80
CA GLN A 63 7.12 -1.42 5.45
C GLN A 63 7.07 0.05 5.91
N LYS A 64 7.49 0.33 7.16
CA LYS A 64 7.56 1.71 7.67
C LYS A 64 8.46 2.56 6.80
N VAL A 65 8.01 3.77 6.52
CA VAL A 65 8.85 4.77 5.86
C VAL A 65 9.43 5.66 6.95
N THR A 66 10.76 5.72 7.05
CA THR A 66 11.45 6.55 8.04
C THR A 66 11.64 8.00 7.60
N VAL A 67 11.17 8.33 6.39
CA VAL A 67 11.27 9.65 5.76
C VAL A 67 9.87 10.23 5.67
N ASP A 68 9.71 11.48 6.11
CA ASP A 68 8.46 12.20 5.94
C ASP A 68 8.20 12.45 4.45
N LEU A 69 7.08 11.89 3.95
CA LEU A 69 6.69 12.00 2.54
C LEU A 69 5.69 13.12 2.28
N THR A 70 5.25 13.87 3.30
CA THR A 70 4.25 14.94 3.14
C THR A 70 4.69 16.05 2.20
N SER A 71 6.00 16.29 2.06
CA SER A 71 6.56 17.30 1.15
C SER A 71 6.92 16.75 -0.24
N VAL A 72 6.76 15.45 -0.48
CA VAL A 72 7.13 14.83 -1.75
C VAL A 72 5.96 14.92 -2.72
N PRO A 73 6.14 15.49 -3.93
CA PRO A 73 5.10 15.50 -4.94
C PRO A 73 4.62 14.07 -5.24
N GLU A 74 3.33 13.90 -5.47
CA GLU A 74 2.70 12.59 -5.70
C GLU A 74 3.40 11.78 -6.81
N ALA A 75 3.86 12.45 -7.87
CA ALA A 75 4.60 11.86 -8.99
C ALA A 75 5.98 11.29 -8.61
N LEU A 76 6.53 11.70 -7.46
CA LEU A 76 7.83 11.30 -6.94
C LEU A 76 7.72 10.41 -5.70
N LEU A 77 6.50 10.02 -5.31
CA LEU A 77 6.31 9.13 -4.16
C LEU A 77 7.12 7.83 -4.38
N PRO A 78 7.99 7.46 -3.43
CA PRO A 78 8.74 6.23 -3.53
C PRO A 78 7.80 5.03 -3.49
N GLY A 79 8.19 3.94 -4.17
CA GLY A 79 7.48 2.69 -4.03
C GLY A 79 7.64 2.14 -2.62
N ARG A 80 6.53 1.75 -2.00
CA ARG A 80 6.48 1.09 -0.70
C ARG A 80 6.52 -0.42 -0.89
N THR A 81 7.25 -1.10 -0.01
CA THR A 81 7.19 -2.56 0.08
C THR A 81 5.94 -2.96 0.84
N MET A 82 5.04 -3.71 0.19
CA MET A 82 3.96 -4.40 0.88
C MET A 82 4.48 -5.77 1.37
N LEU A 83 4.35 -6.01 2.67
CA LEU A 83 4.79 -7.24 3.32
C LEU A 83 3.72 -8.33 3.26
N GLY A 84 2.45 -7.93 3.15
CA GLY A 84 1.28 -8.79 3.04
C GLY A 84 -0.01 -7.98 3.10
N TYR A 85 -1.14 -8.65 2.94
CA TYR A 85 -2.46 -8.06 3.11
C TYR A 85 -3.47 -9.12 3.55
N GLU A 86 -4.54 -8.65 4.19
CA GLU A 86 -5.73 -9.43 4.53
C GLU A 86 -6.94 -8.74 3.93
N MET A 87 -7.86 -9.52 3.34
CA MET A 87 -9.16 -8.99 2.94
C MET A 87 -10.01 -8.83 4.20
N LEU A 88 -10.60 -7.66 4.38
CA LEU A 88 -11.53 -7.39 5.47
C LEU A 88 -12.91 -7.70 4.91
N ASP A 89 -13.48 -8.83 5.31
CA ASP A 89 -14.87 -9.16 4.94
C ASP A 89 -15.81 -8.05 5.41
N ALA A 90 -16.85 -7.78 4.61
CA ALA A 90 -17.90 -6.80 4.90
C ALA A 90 -18.91 -7.33 5.93
#